data_AF-A0A1U7PSU1-F1
#
_entry.id   AF-A0A1U7PSU1-F1
#
_cell.length_a   1.000
_cell.length_b   1.000
_cell.length_c   1.000
_cell.angle_alpha   90.00
_cell.angle_beta   90.00
_cell.angle_gamma   90.00
#
_symmetry.space_group_name_H-M   'P 1'
#
loop_
_entity.id
_entity.type
_entity.pdbx_description
1 polymer ?
#
loop_
_entity_poly.entity_id
_entity_poly.type
_entity_poly.pdbx_seq_one_letter_code
_entity_poly.pdbx_strand_id
1 'polypeptide(L)'
;MAHYAVVDEQGFVLNEVVIQEYDSVGNRLDVEIPENYIPPNFTKRLFVPRWDFDAGEWVEGLSPEEVAEREQGTAGQVEPSVEDRLAVAEDTLNYLLGL
;
A
#
# COMPACT_ATOMS: atom_id res chain seq x y z
N MET A 1 3.30 -1.77 17.46
CA MET A 1 1.95 -1.67 16.85
C MET A 1 1.93 -2.74 15.82
N ALA A 2 1.10 -3.75 16.04
CA ALA A 2 1.01 -4.88 15.16
C ALA A 2 -0.19 -4.70 14.23
N HIS A 3 0.05 -4.85 12.93
CA HIS A 3 -0.98 -4.76 11.89
C HIS A 3 -1.43 -6.17 11.51
N TYR A 4 -2.74 -6.37 11.50
CA TYR A 4 -3.38 -7.63 11.20
C TYR A 4 -4.35 -7.42 10.06
N ALA A 5 -4.35 -8.33 9.10
CA ALA A 5 -5.39 -8.37 8.09
C ALA A 5 -6.44 -9.41 8.48
N VAL A 6 -7.71 -9.05 8.41
CA VAL A 6 -8.79 -10.03 8.31
C VAL A 6 -8.85 -10.44 6.86
N VAL A 7 -8.68 -11.73 6.58
CA VAL A 7 -8.70 -12.28 5.22
C VAL A 7 -9.91 -13.17 4.98
N ASP A 8 -10.32 -13.32 3.72
CA ASP A 8 -11.35 -14.28 3.31
C ASP A 8 -10.79 -15.72 3.20
N GLU A 9 -11.65 -16.66 2.77
CA GLU A 9 -11.29 -18.08 2.60
C GLU A 9 -10.20 -18.31 1.52
N GLN A 10 -9.95 -17.33 0.65
CA GLN A 10 -8.93 -17.38 -0.39
C GLN A 10 -7.65 -16.63 0.01
N GLY A 11 -7.65 -16.00 1.18
CA GLY A 11 -6.53 -15.25 1.74
C GLY A 11 -6.50 -13.78 1.35
N PHE A 12 -7.53 -13.23 0.69
CA PHE A 12 -7.57 -11.82 0.33
C PHE A 12 -7.99 -10.94 1.49
N VAL A 13 -7.38 -9.76 1.60
CA VAL A 13 -7.67 -8.80 2.66
C VAL A 13 -9.09 -8.26 2.56
N LEU A 14 -9.88 -8.48 3.61
CA LEU A 14 -11.20 -7.88 3.82
C LEU A 14 -11.12 -6.60 4.66
N ASN A 15 -10.27 -6.59 5.69
CA ASN A 15 -10.11 -5.46 6.59
C ASN A 15 -8.74 -5.44 7.26
N GLU A 16 -8.28 -4.27 7.71
CA GLU A 16 -7.06 -4.11 8.48
C GLU A 16 -7.39 -3.71 9.93
N VAL A 17 -6.77 -4.40 10.88
CA VAL A 17 -6.97 -4.18 12.31
C VAL A 17 -5.61 -3.91 12.94
N VAL A 18 -5.53 -2.84 13.72
CA VAL A 18 -4.34 -2.55 14.53
C VAL A 18 -4.62 -3.04 15.94
N ILE A 19 -3.81 -3.98 16.42
CA ILE A 19 -3.90 -4.40 17.83
C ILE A 19 -2.80 -3.69 18.61
N GLN A 20 -3.24 -3.14 19.75
CA GLN A 20 -2.37 -2.53 20.73
C GLN A 20 -1.69 -3.65 21.55
N GLU A 21 -0.36 -3.73 21.43
CA GLU A 21 0.46 -4.75 22.12
C GLU A 21 0.88 -4.33 23.53
N TYR A 22 0.70 -3.05 23.88
CA TYR A 22 1.14 -2.47 25.14
C TYR A 22 0.06 -1.58 25.75
N ASP A 23 -0.14 -1.66 27.06
CA ASP A 23 -1.05 -0.77 27.77
C ASP A 23 -0.52 0.69 27.83
N SER A 24 -1.30 1.58 28.43
CA SER A 24 -0.93 3.00 28.60
C SER A 24 0.26 3.24 29.53
N VAL A 25 0.72 2.22 30.25
CA VAL A 25 1.82 2.25 31.22
C VAL A 25 3.08 1.54 30.66
N GLY A 26 2.98 0.94 29.47
CA GLY A 26 4.07 0.26 28.78
C GLY A 26 4.22 -1.23 29.11
N ASN A 27 3.25 -1.85 29.80
CA ASN A 27 3.26 -3.30 30.01
C ASN A 27 2.81 -4.00 28.74
N ARG A 28 3.48 -5.09 28.38
CA ARG A 28 3.07 -5.93 27.25
C ARG A 28 1.75 -6.62 27.59
N LEU A 29 0.76 -6.46 26.72
CA LEU A 29 -0.50 -7.17 26.79
C LEU A 29 -0.31 -8.60 26.29
N ASP A 30 -0.96 -9.56 26.94
CA ASP A 30 -1.03 -10.94 26.48
C ASP A 30 -2.05 -11.00 25.35
N VAL A 31 -1.56 -10.79 24.12
CA VAL A 31 -2.34 -10.81 22.89
C VAL A 31 -1.82 -11.96 22.04
N GLU A 32 -2.72 -12.87 21.67
CA GLU A 32 -2.42 -13.91 20.69
C GLU A 32 -2.27 -13.26 19.31
N ILE A 33 -1.05 -13.32 18.76
CA ILE A 33 -0.71 -12.77 17.44
C ILE A 33 -1.08 -13.84 16.41
N PRO A 34 -2.10 -13.63 15.56
CA PRO A 34 -2.44 -14.57 14.49
C PRO A 34 -1.32 -14.67 13.45
N GLU A 35 -1.29 -15.80 12.75
CA GLU A 35 -0.20 -16.15 11.82
C GLU A 35 -0.09 -15.17 10.65
N ASN A 36 -1.21 -14.59 10.22
CA ASN A 36 -1.28 -13.61 9.14
C ASN A 36 -0.86 -12.19 9.54
N TYR A 37 -0.22 -12.04 10.69
CA TYR A 37 0.42 -10.80 11.12
C TYR A 37 1.41 -10.28 10.07
N ILE A 38 1.34 -8.99 9.76
CA ILE A 38 2.32 -8.33 8.90
C ILE A 38 3.47 -7.84 9.79
N PRO A 39 4.66 -8.47 9.72
CA PRO A 39 5.76 -8.09 10.59
C PRO A 39 6.28 -6.69 10.22
N PRO A 40 6.87 -5.95 11.17
CA PRO A 40 7.24 -4.56 10.96
C PRO A 40 8.41 -4.40 9.97
N ASN A 41 9.13 -5.48 9.70
CA ASN A 41 10.18 -5.60 8.68
C ASN A 41 9.68 -6.23 7.37
N PHE A 42 8.37 -6.29 7.14
CA PHE A 42 7.81 -6.76 5.89
C PHE A 42 8.20 -5.82 4.73
N THR A 43 9.04 -6.31 3.83
CA THR A 43 9.64 -5.51 2.75
C THR A 43 9.10 -5.85 1.36
N LYS A 44 8.29 -6.91 1.23
CA LYS A 44 7.69 -7.28 -0.05
C LYS A 44 6.68 -6.22 -0.45
N ARG A 45 6.86 -5.65 -1.64
CA ARG A 45 5.87 -4.77 -2.27
C ARG A 45 4.86 -5.66 -2.98
N LEU A 46 3.64 -5.70 -2.47
CA LEU A 46 2.53 -6.46 -3.05
C LEU A 46 1.47 -5.46 -3.52
N PHE A 47 1.02 -5.58 -4.76
CA PHE A 47 -0.06 -4.77 -5.31
C PHE A 47 -1.42 -5.21 -4.79
N VAL A 48 -1.62 -6.52 -4.69
CA VAL A 48 -2.79 -7.14 -4.06
C VAL A 48 -2.29 -8.21 -3.08
N PRO A 49 -2.11 -7.87 -1.80
CA PRO A 49 -1.64 -8.83 -0.82
C PRO A 49 -2.65 -9.97 -0.62
N ARG A 50 -2.16 -11.20 -0.66
CA ARG A 50 -2.90 -12.42 -0.37
C ARG A 50 -2.13 -13.29 0.62
N TRP A 51 -2.81 -13.80 1.64
CA TRP A 51 -2.25 -14.75 2.58
C TRP A 51 -2.27 -16.15 1.98
N ASP A 52 -1.13 -16.81 1.95
CA ASP A 52 -1.01 -18.21 1.55
C ASP A 52 -1.09 -19.10 2.80
N PHE A 53 -2.19 -19.82 2.98
CA PHE A 53 -2.42 -20.64 4.18
C PHE A 53 -1.50 -21.85 4.27
N ASP A 54 -1.05 -22.40 3.13
CA ASP A 54 -0.17 -23.57 3.11
C ASP A 54 1.28 -23.16 3.41
N ALA A 55 1.73 -22.04 2.85
CA ALA A 55 3.09 -21.54 3.06
C ALA A 55 3.24 -20.68 4.33
N GLY A 56 2.13 -20.16 4.87
CA GLY A 56 2.15 -19.25 6.02
C GLY A 56 2.84 -17.92 5.70
N GLU A 57 2.67 -17.40 4.48
CA GLU A 57 3.29 -16.15 4.06
C GLU A 57 2.39 -15.28 3.18
N TRP A 58 2.67 -13.98 3.18
CA TRP A 58 2.05 -13.03 2.26
C TRP A 58 2.69 -13.12 0.86
N VAL A 59 1.85 -13.27 -0.15
CA VAL A 59 2.19 -13.37 -1.56
C VAL A 59 1.35 -12.41 -2.40
N GLU A 60 1.75 -12.24 -3.65
CA GLU A 60 0.98 -11.47 -4.63
C GLU A 60 -0.26 -12.27 -5.04
N GLY A 61 -1.42 -11.62 -4.97
CA GLY A 61 -2.70 -12.19 -5.38
C GLY A 61 -2.96 -12.06 -6.88
N LEU A 62 -2.23 -11.17 -7.55
CA LEU A 62 -2.27 -11.00 -9.00
C LEU A 62 -1.37 -11.99 -9.74
N SER A 63 -1.72 -12.28 -10.99
CA SER A 63 -0.83 -12.98 -11.90
C SER A 63 0.39 -12.12 -12.26
N PRO A 64 1.51 -12.73 -12.69
CA PRO A 64 2.69 -11.98 -13.13
C PRO A 64 2.41 -10.97 -14.26
N GLU A 65 1.45 -11.27 -15.13
CA GLU A 65 1.05 -10.39 -16.24
C GLU A 65 0.35 -9.13 -15.71
N GLU A 66 -0.62 -9.28 -14.79
CA GLU A 66 -1.34 -8.17 -14.16
C GLU A 66 -0.42 -7.28 -13.31
N VAL A 67 0.57 -7.88 -12.65
CA VAL A 67 1.62 -7.15 -11.91
C VAL A 67 2.41 -6.26 -12.87
N ALA A 68 2.85 -6.82 -14.01
CA ALA A 68 3.61 -6.06 -15.01
C ALA A 68 2.81 -4.89 -15.57
N GLU A 69 1.50 -5.05 -15.81
CA GLU A 69 0.63 -3.96 -16.24
C GLU A 69 0.52 -2.85 -15.19
N ARG A 70 0.39 -3.21 -13.90
CA ARG A 70 0.35 -2.25 -12.78
C ARG A 70 1.67 -1.49 -12.63
N GLU A 71 2.80 -2.16 -12.78
CA GLU A 71 4.12 -1.51 -12.74
C GLU A 71 4.28 -0.50 -13.89
N GLN A 72 3.86 -0.87 -15.10
CA GLN A 72 3.90 0.01 -16.27
C GLN A 72 2.93 1.20 -16.16
N GLY A 73 1.73 0.98 -15.63
CA GLY A 73 0.75 2.05 -15.40
C GLY A 73 1.20 3.08 -14.35
N THR A 74 1.98 2.65 -13.35
CA THR A 74 2.57 3.55 -12.34
C THR A 74 3.75 4.35 -12.89
N ALA A 75 4.51 3.78 -13.84
CA ALA A 75 5.61 4.47 -14.53
C ALA A 75 5.15 5.61 -15.47
N GLY A 76 3.84 5.77 -15.68
CA GLY A 76 3.24 6.79 -16.53
C GLY A 76 3.01 8.16 -15.89
N GLN A 77 3.26 8.34 -14.58
CA GLN A 77 3.35 9.69 -14.00
C GLN A 77 4.70 10.31 -14.38
N VAL A 78 4.82 10.68 -15.65
CA VAL A 78 5.86 11.60 -16.12
C VAL A 78 5.67 12.88 -15.30
N GLU A 79 6.62 13.19 -14.41
CA GLU A 79 6.67 14.54 -13.83
C GLU A 79 6.63 15.53 -15.00
N PRO A 80 5.68 16.47 -15.04
CA PRO A 80 5.58 17.40 -16.16
C PRO A 80 6.93 18.09 -16.30
N SER A 81 7.43 18.14 -17.53
CA SER A 81 8.73 18.74 -17.82
C SER A 81 8.74 20.19 -17.32
N VAL A 82 9.93 20.75 -17.08
CA VAL A 82 10.04 22.16 -16.66
C VAL A 82 9.35 23.08 -17.68
N GLU A 83 9.38 22.71 -18.96
CA GLU A 83 8.70 23.43 -20.05
C GLU A 83 7.17 23.34 -19.93
N ASP A 84 6.61 22.16 -19.66
CA ASP A 84 5.16 21.99 -19.41
C ASP A 84 4.70 22.76 -18.17
N ARG A 85 5.51 22.78 -17.11
CA ARG A 85 5.23 23.53 -15.88
C ARG A 85 5.25 25.03 -16.12
N LEU A 86 6.16 25.52 -16.96
CA LEU A 86 6.26 26.93 -17.30
C LEU A 86 5.07 27.37 -18.16
N ALA A 87 4.68 26.57 -19.15
CA ALA A 87 3.53 26.84 -20.01
C ALA A 87 2.22 26.94 -19.20
N VAL A 88 1.99 26.04 -18.24
CA VAL A 88 0.82 26.10 -17.36
C VAL A 88 0.86 27.34 -16.45
N ALA A 89 2.04 27.72 -15.96
CA ALA A 89 2.20 28.91 -15.13
C ALA A 89 1.93 30.20 -15.92
N GLU A 90 2.42 30.29 -17.16
CA GLU A 90 2.20 31.43 -18.07
C GLU A 90 0.72 31.55 -18.48
N ASP A 91 0.07 30.43 -18.81
CA ASP A 91 -1.36 30.38 -19.12
C ASP A 91 -2.22 30.84 -17.92
N THR A 92 -1.89 30.34 -16.72
CA THR A 92 -2.56 30.74 -15.47
C THR A 92 -2.36 32.24 -15.18
N LEU A 93 -1.16 32.76 -15.45
CA LEU A 93 -0.86 34.19 -15.25
C LEU A 93 -1.68 35.07 -16.21
N ASN A 94 -1.77 34.67 -17.48
CA ASN A 94 -2.55 35.40 -18.48
C ASN A 94 -4.05 35.38 -18.15
N TYR A 95 -4.58 34.24 -17.70
CA TYR A 95 -5.96 34.12 -17.25
C TYR A 95 -6.28 35.02 -16.04
N LEU A 96 -5.38 35.07 -15.05
CA LEU A 96 -5.57 35.88 -13.85
C LEU A 96 -5.39 37.38 -14.10
N LEU A 97 -4.57 37.75 -15.08
CA LEU A 97 -4.31 39.14 -15.45
C LEU A 97 -5.24 39.67 -16.56
N GLY A 98 -6.05 38.80 -17.17
CA GLY A 98 -7.03 39.17 -18.20
C GLY A 98 -6.40 39.79 -19.46
N LEU A 99 -5.19 39.34 -19.81
CA LEU A 99 -4.47 39.74 -21.03
C LEU A 99 -4.88 38.91 -22.24
#